data_AF-A0A8B8QLC1-F1
#
_entry.id   AF-A0A8B8QLC1-F1
#
_cell.length_a   1.000
_cell.length_b   1.000
_cell.length_c   1.000
_cell.angle_alpha   90.00
_cell.angle_beta   90.00
_cell.angle_gamma   90.00
#
_symmetry.space_group_name_H-M   'P 1'
#
loop_
_entity.id
_entity.type
_entity.pdbx_description
1 polymer ?
#
loop_
_entity_poly.entity_id
_entity_poly.type
_entity_poly.pdbx_seq_one_letter_code
_entity_poly.pdbx_strand_id
1 'polypeptide(L)'
;MMMSMENAPMTTMLPENGGVEDRSEGDLKKKVTCRTRRPTQPRIAFQTRSADDILDDGYRWRKYGQKAVKNSVHPRSYYRCTHHTCNVKKQVQRLAKDTSIVVTTYEGIHNHPCEKLMETLTPLLKQMQFLSRF
;
A
#
# COMPACT_ATOMS: atom_id res chain seq x y z
N MET A 1 -52.82 15.86 21.08
CA MET A 1 -53.01 15.37 19.69
C MET A 1 -51.62 15.02 19.16
N MET A 2 -51.05 13.82 19.37
CA MET A 2 -51.26 12.56 18.59
C MET A 2 -51.82 12.82 17.19
N MET A 3 -51.19 12.37 16.10
CA MET A 3 -51.00 10.94 15.79
C MET A 3 -49.62 10.63 15.20
N SER A 4 -48.96 9.65 15.83
CA SER A 4 -47.97 8.77 15.23
C SER A 4 -48.68 7.84 14.23
N MET A 5 -47.99 7.42 13.17
CA MET A 5 -48.37 6.23 12.41
C MET A 5 -47.27 5.19 12.59
N GLU A 6 -47.56 4.30 13.51
CA GLU A 6 -46.95 3.00 13.74
C GLU A 6 -47.41 2.01 12.66
N ASN A 7 -46.47 1.25 12.08
CA ASN A 7 -46.81 0.02 11.35
C ASN A 7 -46.02 -1.13 11.98
N ALA A 8 -46.76 -2.06 12.59
CA ALA A 8 -46.30 -3.34 13.13
C ALA A 8 -47.09 -4.49 12.41
N PRO A 9 -46.80 -5.78 12.68
CA PRO A 9 -46.41 -6.75 11.65
C PRO A 9 -47.53 -7.72 11.26
N MET A 10 -47.36 -8.44 10.14
CA MET A 10 -48.17 -9.63 9.85
C MET A 10 -47.35 -10.90 10.08
N THR A 11 -48.03 -11.89 10.67
CA THR A 11 -47.49 -13.08 11.31
C THR A 11 -47.77 -14.35 10.49
N THR A 12 -46.89 -15.36 10.66
CA THR A 12 -47.11 -16.83 10.53
C THR A 12 -47.33 -17.34 9.07
N MET A 13 -46.69 -18.41 8.57
CA MET A 13 -46.55 -19.78 9.11
C MET A 13 -45.31 -20.51 8.52
N LEU A 14 -44.74 -21.40 9.33
CA LEU A 14 -43.81 -22.48 8.93
C LEU A 14 -44.59 -23.63 8.27
N PRO A 15 -43.91 -24.55 7.56
CA PRO A 15 -43.89 -25.91 8.10
C PRO A 15 -42.50 -26.57 8.08
N GLU A 16 -42.27 -27.40 9.09
CA GLU A 16 -41.14 -28.32 9.23
C GLU A 16 -41.24 -29.48 8.23
N ASN A 17 -40.10 -29.92 7.71
CA ASN A 17 -39.87 -31.32 7.38
C ASN A 17 -38.36 -31.60 7.41
N GLY A 18 -37.95 -32.48 8.34
CA GLY A 18 -36.59 -33.01 8.43
C GLY A 18 -36.36 -34.21 7.52
N GLY A 19 -35.08 -34.51 7.25
CA GLY A 19 -34.66 -35.71 6.51
C GLY A 19 -33.27 -35.64 5.84
N VAL A 20 -32.22 -35.67 6.66
CA VAL A 20 -30.96 -36.48 6.59
C VAL A 20 -30.32 -36.91 5.22
N GLU A 21 -29.02 -36.55 5.09
CA GLU A 21 -27.84 -37.17 4.40
C GLU A 21 -27.77 -37.33 2.85
N ASP A 22 -26.73 -36.77 2.20
CA ASP A 22 -25.47 -37.48 1.87
C ASP A 22 -24.49 -36.57 1.07
N ARG A 23 -23.20 -36.88 1.19
CA ARG A 23 -22.02 -36.25 0.56
C ARG A 23 -22.01 -36.39 -0.96
N SER A 24 -21.54 -35.36 -1.67
CA SER A 24 -20.82 -35.57 -2.94
C SER A 24 -19.78 -34.48 -3.18
N GLU A 25 -18.55 -34.94 -3.40
CA GLU A 25 -17.41 -34.16 -3.88
C GLU A 25 -17.73 -33.55 -5.25
N GLY A 26 -17.59 -32.22 -5.33
CA GLY A 26 -17.67 -31.46 -6.57
C GLY A 26 -16.34 -30.78 -6.83
N ASP A 27 -15.51 -31.42 -7.65
CA ASP A 27 -14.29 -30.88 -8.27
C ASP A 27 -14.59 -29.54 -8.97
N LEU A 28 -14.40 -28.41 -8.28
CA LEU A 28 -14.32 -27.11 -8.94
C LEU A 28 -12.98 -27.02 -9.66
N LYS A 29 -12.97 -27.60 -10.86
CA LYS A 29 -11.99 -27.41 -11.92
C LYS A 29 -11.85 -25.92 -12.23
N LYS A 30 -11.00 -25.22 -11.46
CA LYS A 30 -10.56 -23.86 -11.78
C LYS A 30 -9.76 -23.95 -13.06
N LYS A 31 -10.42 -23.64 -14.18
CA LYS A 31 -9.79 -23.35 -15.48
C LYS A 31 -8.58 -22.45 -15.23
N VAL A 32 -7.38 -23.04 -15.34
CA VAL A 32 -6.14 -22.27 -15.39
C VAL A 32 -6.15 -21.55 -16.73
N THR A 33 -6.76 -20.37 -16.76
CA THR A 33 -6.52 -19.43 -17.84
C THR A 33 -5.05 -19.01 -17.69
N CYS A 34 -4.22 -19.32 -18.67
CA CYS A 34 -2.87 -18.77 -18.78
C CYS A 34 -2.98 -17.25 -19.02
N ARG A 35 -3.24 -16.50 -17.95
CA ARG A 35 -3.01 -15.06 -17.96
C ARG A 35 -1.50 -14.91 -18.05
N THR A 36 -1.01 -14.47 -19.21
CA THR A 36 0.37 -14.01 -19.40
C THR A 36 0.75 -13.19 -18.17
N ARG A 37 1.59 -13.75 -17.29
CA ARG A 37 1.92 -13.08 -16.02
C ARG A 37 2.70 -11.83 -16.42
N ARG A 38 2.09 -10.66 -16.27
CA ARG A 38 2.80 -9.39 -16.41
C ARG A 38 4.05 -9.48 -15.52
N PRO A 39 5.24 -9.13 -16.02
CA PRO A 39 6.44 -9.07 -15.19
C PRO A 39 6.09 -8.26 -13.93
N THR A 40 6.20 -8.90 -12.76
CA THR A 40 5.85 -8.22 -11.51
C THR A 40 6.96 -7.21 -11.27
N GLN A 41 6.61 -5.94 -11.05
CA GLN A 41 7.62 -4.93 -10.74
C GLN A 41 8.44 -5.38 -9.52
N PRO A 42 9.75 -5.08 -9.47
CA PRO A 42 10.57 -5.38 -8.31
C PRO A 42 9.97 -4.70 -7.09
N ARG A 43 9.79 -5.47 -6.01
CA ARG A 43 9.20 -5.02 -4.75
C ARG A 43 10.16 -5.34 -3.62
N ILE A 44 10.53 -4.32 -2.86
CA ILE A 44 11.46 -4.43 -1.73
C ILE A 44 10.73 -3.88 -0.50
N ALA A 45 10.73 -4.63 0.59
CA ALA A 45 10.17 -4.20 1.86
C ALA A 45 11.20 -4.37 2.96
N PHE A 46 11.28 -3.38 3.85
CA PHE A 46 12.15 -3.42 5.01
C PHE A 46 11.47 -2.79 6.22
N GLN A 47 12.01 -3.10 7.39
CA GLN A 47 11.55 -2.59 8.67
C GLN A 47 12.60 -1.65 9.24
N THR A 48 12.15 -0.52 9.77
CA THR A 48 13.01 0.44 10.45
C THR A 48 12.43 0.74 11.81
N ARG A 49 13.27 0.74 12.84
CA ARG A 49 12.91 1.26 14.16
C ARG A 49 13.00 2.78 14.14
N SER A 50 11.87 3.46 14.28
CA SER A 50 11.78 4.92 14.22
C SER A 50 10.52 5.42 14.92
N ALA A 51 10.62 6.58 15.58
CA ALA A 51 9.45 7.32 16.08
C ALA A 51 8.64 7.95 14.94
N ASP A 52 9.30 8.30 13.83
CA ASP A 52 8.69 8.96 12.67
C ASP A 52 8.19 7.95 11.64
N ASP A 53 7.02 8.21 11.05
CA ASP A 53 6.48 7.41 9.95
C ASP A 53 7.26 7.63 8.65
N ILE A 54 7.65 8.88 8.40
CA ILE A 54 8.24 9.31 7.13
C ILE A 54 9.73 9.54 7.34
N LEU A 55 10.52 8.64 6.78
CA LEU A 55 11.98 8.74 6.77
C LEU A 55 12.46 9.47 5.51
N ASP A 56 13.50 10.28 5.68
CA ASP A 56 14.21 10.91 4.56
C ASP A 56 15.10 9.88 3.87
N ASP A 57 14.76 9.56 2.62
CA ASP A 57 15.50 8.66 1.73
C ASP A 57 16.19 9.41 0.58
N GLY A 58 16.13 10.75 0.58
CA GLY A 58 16.71 11.62 -0.44
C GLY A 58 15.89 11.73 -1.74
N TYR A 59 14.81 10.97 -1.89
CA TYR A 59 13.88 11.11 -3.00
C TYR A 59 12.72 12.02 -2.62
N ARG A 60 12.16 12.71 -3.62
CA ARG A 60 10.95 13.50 -3.44
C ARG A 60 9.71 12.65 -3.65
N TRP A 61 8.82 12.71 -2.66
CA TRP A 61 7.58 11.93 -2.63
C TRP A 61 6.36 12.84 -2.53
N ARG A 62 5.29 12.48 -3.25
CA ARG A 62 3.94 13.05 -3.08
C ARG A 62 3.00 11.98 -2.56
N LYS A 63 2.30 12.29 -1.45
CA LYS A 63 1.24 11.43 -0.94
C LYS A 63 0.07 11.45 -1.93
N TYR A 64 -0.41 10.27 -2.32
CA TYR A 64 -1.56 10.16 -3.22
C TYR A 64 -2.75 9.45 -2.60
N GLY A 65 -2.55 8.80 -1.45
CA GLY A 65 -3.62 8.11 -0.77
C GLY A 65 -3.23 7.66 0.63
N GLN A 66 -4.26 7.27 1.36
CA GLN A 66 -4.15 6.70 2.70
C GLN A 66 -5.25 5.66 2.86
N LYS A 67 -4.94 4.53 3.50
CA LYS A 67 -5.90 3.46 3.78
C LYS A 67 -5.87 3.09 5.24
N ALA A 68 -7.04 3.00 5.87
CA ALA A 68 -7.17 2.43 7.20
C ALA A 68 -6.68 0.98 7.22
N VAL A 69 -5.99 0.59 8.29
CA VAL A 69 -5.46 -0.76 8.47
C VAL A 69 -6.29 -1.44 9.55
N LYS A 70 -6.76 -2.67 9.25
CA LYS A 70 -7.51 -3.47 10.22
C LYS A 70 -6.68 -3.68 11.48
N ASN A 71 -7.27 -3.43 12.64
CA ASN A 71 -6.64 -3.59 13.97
C ASN A 71 -5.40 -2.70 14.18
N SER A 72 -5.36 -1.52 13.55
CA SER A 72 -4.29 -0.52 13.73
C SER A 72 -4.90 0.86 13.88
N VAL A 73 -4.39 1.63 14.85
CA VAL A 73 -4.69 3.07 14.96
C VAL A 73 -3.95 3.89 13.89
N HIS A 74 -2.85 3.34 13.36
CA HIS A 74 -2.04 3.98 12.33
C HIS A 74 -2.50 3.56 10.93
N PRO A 75 -2.84 4.53 10.04
CA PRO A 75 -3.21 4.21 8.68
C PRO A 75 -1.97 3.89 7.82
N ARG A 76 -2.16 3.15 6.73
CA ARG A 76 -1.13 2.95 5.70
C ARG A 76 -1.13 4.15 4.76
N SER A 77 0.02 4.80 4.61
CA SER A 77 0.20 5.92 3.68
C SER A 77 0.82 5.46 2.37
N TYR A 78 0.37 6.06 1.27
CA TYR A 78 0.81 5.72 -0.09
C TYR A 78 1.41 6.94 -0.78
N TYR A 79 2.59 6.75 -1.36
CA TYR A 79 3.39 7.80 -1.99
C TYR A 79 3.83 7.40 -3.38
N ARG A 80 3.94 8.39 -4.26
CA ARG A 80 4.56 8.27 -5.59
C ARG A 80 5.74 9.22 -5.69
N CYS A 81 6.77 8.83 -6.44
CA CYS A 81 7.85 9.75 -6.75
C CYS A 81 7.31 10.97 -7.51
N THR A 82 7.89 12.14 -7.28
CA THR A 82 7.46 13.39 -7.93
C THR A 82 8.10 13.63 -9.28
N HIS A 83 9.17 12.90 -9.60
CA HIS A 83 9.89 13.05 -10.85
C HIS A 83 9.04 12.57 -12.02
N HIS A 84 8.95 13.38 -13.07
CA HIS A 84 7.97 13.24 -14.17
C HIS A 84 8.05 11.91 -14.94
N THR A 85 9.24 11.34 -15.11
CA THR A 85 9.43 10.03 -15.76
C THR A 85 9.47 8.86 -14.78
N CYS A 86 9.32 9.10 -13.48
CA CYS A 86 9.50 8.09 -12.46
C CYS A 86 8.16 7.49 -12.00
N ASN A 87 8.06 6.17 -12.08
CA ASN A 87 6.86 5.43 -11.69
C ASN A 87 6.99 4.72 -10.34
N VAL A 88 8.05 5.01 -9.57
CA VAL A 88 8.27 4.37 -8.27
C VAL A 88 7.20 4.78 -7.27
N LYS A 89 6.72 3.78 -6.53
CA LYS A 89 5.75 3.96 -5.45
C LYS A 89 6.35 3.46 -4.15
N LYS A 90 5.98 4.09 -3.05
CA LYS A 90 6.25 3.55 -1.71
C LYS A 90 5.02 3.53 -0.83
N GLN A 91 4.96 2.52 0.03
CA GLN A 91 3.95 2.37 1.06
C GLN A 91 4.65 2.46 2.41
N VAL A 92 4.06 3.20 3.34
CA VAL A 92 4.56 3.36 4.69
C VAL A 92 3.47 2.89 5.66
N GLN A 93 3.83 1.99 6.57
CA GLN A 93 2.92 1.47 7.56
C GLN A 93 3.64 1.22 8.89
N ARG A 94 3.16 1.87 9.96
CA ARG A 94 3.55 1.51 11.33
C ARG A 94 2.87 0.21 11.75
N LEU A 95 3.62 -0.67 12.41
CA LEU A 95 3.05 -1.91 12.94
C LEU A 95 2.11 -1.59 14.11
N ALA A 96 0.98 -2.30 14.15
CA ALA A 96 -0.01 -2.13 15.22
C ALA A 96 0.49 -2.69 16.56
N LYS A 97 1.24 -3.80 16.51
CA LYS A 97 1.74 -4.50 17.71
C LYS A 97 2.95 -3.79 18.32
N ASP A 98 3.80 -3.23 17.46
CA ASP A 98 5.02 -2.53 17.86
C ASP A 98 5.08 -1.19 17.13
N THR A 99 4.65 -0.14 17.81
CA THR A 99 4.62 1.21 17.26
C THR A 99 6.01 1.80 17.14
N SER A 100 7.10 1.12 17.50
CA SER A 100 8.46 1.57 17.18
C SER A 100 8.89 1.16 15.77
N ILE A 101 8.18 0.22 15.13
CA ILE A 101 8.56 -0.35 13.83
C ILE A 101 7.70 0.24 12.71
N VAL A 102 8.38 0.77 11.70
CA VAL A 102 7.80 1.22 10.44
C VAL A 102 8.22 0.30 9.31
N VAL A 103 7.23 -0.26 8.62
CA VAL A 103 7.43 -1.03 7.39
C VAL A 103 7.37 -0.07 6.21
N THR A 104 8.44 -0.01 5.43
CA THR A 104 8.46 0.72 4.15
C THR A 104 8.56 -0.29 3.01
N THR A 105 7.68 -0.19 2.03
CA THR A 105 7.68 -1.05 0.83
C THR A 105 7.81 -0.19 -0.42
N TYR A 106 8.83 -0.45 -1.22
CA TYR A 106 9.06 0.17 -2.52
C TYR A 106 8.60 -0.76 -3.65
N GLU A 107 8.10 -0.16 -4.72
CA GLU A 107 7.72 -0.82 -5.96
C GLU A 107 8.32 -0.05 -7.15
N GLY A 108 9.14 -0.72 -7.95
CA GLY A 108 9.87 -0.14 -9.07
C GLY A 108 11.30 0.28 -8.74
N ILE A 109 11.98 0.88 -9.72
CA ILE A 109 13.36 1.38 -9.62
C ILE A 109 13.36 2.83 -10.10
N HIS A 110 14.08 3.71 -9.39
CA HIS A 110 14.24 5.10 -9.80
C HIS A 110 15.12 5.18 -11.06
N ASN A 111 14.69 5.98 -12.03
CA ASN A 111 15.38 6.24 -13.29
C ASN A 111 16.01 7.66 -13.32
N HIS A 112 16.20 8.25 -12.16
CA HIS A 112 16.79 9.56 -11.97
C HIS A 112 17.64 9.54 -10.70
N PRO A 113 18.64 10.43 -10.58
CA PRO A 113 19.45 10.50 -9.38
C PRO A 113 18.61 10.95 -8.18
N CYS A 114 19.11 10.61 -6.99
CA CYS A 114 18.64 11.17 -5.74
C CYS A 114 18.85 12.69 -5.76
N GLU A 115 17.77 13.47 -5.60
CA GLU A 115 17.82 14.92 -5.79
C GLU A 115 18.67 15.60 -4.73
N LYS A 116 18.50 15.20 -3.46
CA LYS A 116 19.26 15.73 -2.33
C LYS A 116 20.76 15.45 -2.46
N LEU A 117 21.13 14.30 -3.02
CA LEU A 117 22.51 13.96 -3.31
C LEU A 117 23.08 14.82 -4.45
N MET A 118 22.31 15.08 -5.49
CA MET A 118 22.75 15.97 -6.57
C MET A 118 22.92 17.41 -6.08
N GLU A 119 22.02 17.92 -5.24
CA GLU A 119 22.12 19.26 -4.66
C GLU A 119 23.41 19.45 -3.86
N THR A 120 23.81 18.46 -3.05
CA THR A 120 25.03 18.54 -2.24
C THR A 120 26.31 18.34 -3.05
N LEU A 121 26.29 17.48 -4.07
CA LEU A 121 27.49 17.16 -4.85
C LEU A 121 27.76 18.13 -6.00
N THR A 122 26.74 18.81 -6.53
CA THR A 122 26.88 19.75 -7.65
C THR A 122 27.96 20.82 -7.46
N PRO A 123 28.04 21.55 -6.32
CA PRO A 123 29.07 22.57 -6.14
C PRO A 123 30.49 21.97 -6.15
N LEU A 124 30.68 20.81 -5.52
CA LEU A 124 31.98 20.11 -5.48
C LEU A 124 32.40 19.64 -6.87
N LEU A 125 31.48 19.04 -7.62
CA LEU A 125 31.75 18.59 -8.99
C LEU A 125 32.13 19.75 -9.91
N LYS A 126 31.44 20.91 -9.78
CA LYS A 126 31.79 22.13 -10.53
C LYS A 126 33.19 22.63 -10.19
N GLN A 127 33.57 22.61 -8.91
CA GLN A 127 34.91 23.01 -8.48
C GLN A 127 35.99 22.09 -9.07
N MET A 128 35.79 20.77 -9.02
CA MET A 128 36.75 19.83 -9.62
C MET A 128 36.89 20.02 -11.14
N GLN A 129 35.77 20.24 -11.85
CA GLN A 129 35.78 20.51 -13.29
C GLN A 129 36.48 21.82 -13.66
N PHE A 130 36.35 22.84 -12.80
CA PHE A 130 37.08 24.10 -12.96
C PHE A 130 38.57 23.90 -12.79
N LEU A 131 38.99 23.16 -11.76
CA LEU A 131 40.41 22.91 -11.47
C LEU A 131 41.06 21.99 -12.52
N SER A 132 40.30 21.10 -13.17
CA SER A 132 40.82 20.26 -14.25
C SER A 132 41.05 20.99 -15.58
N ARG A 133 40.64 22.27 -15.69
CA ARG A 133 40.85 23.09 -16.88
C ARG A 133 42.19 23.83 -16.88
N PHE A 134 42.95 23.74 -15.79
CA PHE A 134 44.29 24.33 -15.63
C PHE A 134 45.35 23.23 -15.57
#